data_AF-A0A4R6P261-F1
#
_entry.id   AF-A0A4R6P261-F1
#
_cell.length_a   1.000
_cell.length_b   1.000
_cell.length_c   1.000
_cell.angle_alpha   90.00
_cell.angle_beta   90.00
_cell.angle_gamma   90.00
#
_symmetry.space_group_name_H-M   'P 1'
#
loop_
_entity.id
_entity.type
_entity.pdbx_description
1 polymer ?
#
loop_
_entity_poly.entity_id
_entity_poly.type
_entity_poly.pdbx_seq_one_letter_code
_entity_poly.pdbx_strand_id
1 'polypeptide(L)'
;MNLPSKDVTDAVIDDWDETCVRADPLRQLAPVVLVWDHADDAAITHALLDAGLGSGGVITVDPTPGSSSAQGLAHDVLAALGCSVRRLSEQKISGVIPAWQAAAAWVATLGISRVIVLRAHRISQAAMTSLLSLRHDGIELVLVYHGGARVQLGWQLPGGEDYPVIEDLAQLPDAARPPVPSIAGEPEQHNPVMAPVPDADVLAFRAEAFRTLSPEQFATLDAVYRAGMDAACRWMHDLPDPDASTGFVATVEQMRELFPIGLSADEVAAGSALLHGRYESYQLQNLVAGLLCVGRSRDDANLPARFHDAAAVQRFLAELVIASPTRAHTITLVRGAQAGCLRHGMLIELPRINLFTASGPGMTALPVTEALAETIRCGLASPVHAAALVTAVFTGFPAQYLLRIPISALSADAAVLALRTQPRGGAIATMNRHFVVGVPEPARSALRAARRFLQLRGTQPDRPLLAGGVGVGGHILTASALECGVGLGQPASVETNWHVKAQGWWVGPNLHRDSDWTATTDAAGRWLVQS
;
A
#
# COMPACT_ATOMS: atom_id res chain seq x y z
N MET A 1 -47.46 -14.55 15.45
CA MET A 1 -47.80 -13.37 14.61
C MET A 1 -46.62 -12.42 14.79
N ASN A 2 -45.58 -12.60 13.96
CA ASN A 2 -44.26 -12.02 14.16
C ASN A 2 -44.11 -10.79 13.26
N LEU A 3 -43.82 -9.65 13.87
CA LEU A 3 -43.32 -8.45 13.19
C LEU A 3 -41.78 -8.53 13.12
N PRO A 4 -41.15 -8.11 12.01
CA PRO A 4 -39.71 -8.23 11.85
C PRO A 4 -38.97 -7.07 12.55
N SER A 5 -37.85 -7.38 13.20
CA SER A 5 -36.87 -6.39 13.67
C SER A 5 -36.15 -5.80 12.47
N LYS A 6 -36.12 -4.47 12.38
CA LYS A 6 -35.19 -3.74 11.52
C LYS A 6 -33.87 -3.62 12.27
N ASP A 7 -32.90 -4.45 11.90
CA ASP A 7 -31.49 -4.19 12.17
C ASP A 7 -31.04 -3.04 11.27
N VAL A 8 -30.61 -1.94 11.89
CA VAL A 8 -30.00 -0.79 11.24
C VAL A 8 -28.60 -0.66 11.83
N THR A 9 -27.65 -1.45 11.32
CA THR A 9 -26.20 -1.21 11.39
C THR A 9 -25.51 -2.11 10.37
N ASP A 10 -25.82 -1.91 9.09
CA ASP A 10 -25.02 -2.39 7.97
C ASP A 10 -24.67 -1.15 7.13
N ALA A 11 -23.84 -0.26 7.70
CA ALA A 11 -23.02 0.62 6.87
C ALA A 11 -21.86 -0.23 6.35
N VAL A 12 -22.21 -1.12 5.43
CA VAL A 12 -21.26 -1.75 4.53
C VAL A 12 -20.55 -0.59 3.85
N ILE A 13 -19.21 -0.57 3.91
CA ILE A 13 -18.39 0.17 2.95
C ILE A 13 -18.71 -0.50 1.62
N ASP A 14 -19.81 -0.10 1.00
CA ASP A 14 -20.42 -0.64 -0.21
C ASP A 14 -20.03 0.29 -1.36
N ASP A 15 -18.72 0.33 -1.63
CA ASP A 15 -18.15 0.94 -2.83
C ASP A 15 -17.22 -0.06 -3.55
N TRP A 16 -17.43 -1.35 -3.27
CA TRP A 16 -16.73 -2.44 -3.94
C TRP A 16 -17.51 -2.84 -5.17
N ASP A 17 -17.48 -1.97 -6.17
CA ASP A 17 -18.08 -2.26 -7.46
C ASP A 17 -17.45 -3.56 -8.01
N GLU A 18 -18.31 -4.57 -8.10
CA GLU A 18 -18.07 -5.87 -8.73
C GLU A 18 -17.89 -5.69 -10.23
N THR A 19 -16.86 -4.96 -10.66
CA THR A 19 -16.26 -5.25 -11.97
C THR A 19 -15.44 -6.53 -11.81
N CYS A 20 -16.15 -7.65 -11.67
CA CYS A 20 -15.68 -8.88 -12.29
C CYS A 20 -15.17 -8.48 -13.68
N VAL A 21 -13.89 -8.74 -13.94
CA VAL A 21 -13.31 -8.72 -15.28
C VAL A 21 -14.05 -9.77 -16.11
N ARG A 22 -15.29 -9.48 -16.50
CA ARG A 22 -15.83 -9.96 -17.75
C ARG A 22 -14.90 -9.36 -18.78
N ALA A 23 -14.15 -10.22 -19.46
CA ALA A 23 -13.40 -9.84 -20.64
C ALA A 23 -14.35 -9.01 -21.51
N ASP A 24 -14.06 -7.73 -21.64
CA ASP A 24 -14.75 -6.89 -22.61
C ASP A 24 -14.51 -7.53 -23.97
N PRO A 25 -15.54 -8.09 -24.63
CA PRO A 25 -15.36 -8.82 -25.89
C PRO A 25 -14.94 -7.89 -27.05
N LEU A 26 -14.79 -6.58 -26.80
CA LEU A 26 -14.29 -5.59 -27.75
C LEU A 26 -12.90 -5.04 -27.43
N ARG A 27 -12.17 -5.55 -26.42
CA ARG A 27 -10.75 -5.20 -26.27
C ARG A 27 -9.97 -5.73 -27.47
N GLN A 28 -9.64 -4.83 -28.40
CA GLN A 28 -8.70 -5.10 -29.47
C GLN A 28 -7.41 -5.63 -28.84
N LEU A 29 -6.99 -6.82 -29.28
CA LEU A 29 -5.73 -7.41 -28.81
C LEU A 29 -4.58 -6.48 -29.19
N ALA A 30 -3.64 -6.30 -28.27
CA ALA A 30 -2.45 -5.53 -28.54
C ALA A 30 -1.69 -6.09 -29.77
N PRO A 31 -0.98 -5.24 -30.54
CA PRO A 31 -0.37 -5.65 -31.79
C PRO A 31 0.79 -6.62 -31.58
N VAL A 32 1.07 -7.40 -32.64
CA VAL A 32 2.30 -8.20 -32.77
C VAL A 32 3.05 -7.69 -34.00
N VAL A 33 4.32 -7.35 -33.83
CA VAL A 33 5.21 -6.87 -34.89
C VAL A 33 6.30 -7.92 -35.12
N LEU A 34 6.48 -8.32 -36.38
CA LEU A 34 7.54 -9.25 -36.76
C LEU A 34 8.72 -8.47 -37.30
N VAL A 35 9.89 -8.62 -36.68
CA VAL A 35 11.15 -8.04 -37.17
C VAL A 35 11.96 -9.13 -37.83
N TRP A 36 12.34 -8.90 -39.07
CA TRP A 36 13.13 -9.82 -39.86
C TRP A 36 14.57 -9.35 -39.98
N ASP A 37 15.47 -9.97 -39.23
CA ASP A 37 16.92 -9.75 -39.30
C ASP A 37 17.57 -10.86 -40.13
N HIS A 38 17.64 -10.65 -41.43
CA HIS A 38 18.20 -11.66 -42.35
C HIS A 38 19.67 -11.97 -42.09
N ALA A 39 20.44 -10.98 -41.63
CA ALA A 39 21.89 -11.08 -41.50
C ALA A 39 22.34 -11.67 -40.15
N ASP A 40 21.42 -11.88 -39.20
CA ASP A 40 21.77 -12.14 -37.78
C ASP A 40 22.75 -11.05 -37.29
N ASP A 41 22.37 -9.80 -37.52
CA ASP A 41 23.21 -8.64 -37.24
C ASP A 41 23.33 -8.41 -35.73
N ALA A 42 24.57 -8.50 -35.24
CA ALA A 42 24.86 -8.24 -33.84
C ALA A 42 24.48 -6.81 -33.42
N ALA A 43 24.55 -5.83 -34.33
CA ALA A 43 24.16 -4.45 -34.04
C ALA A 43 22.66 -4.32 -33.75
N ILE A 44 21.82 -5.09 -34.45
CA ILE A 44 20.37 -5.18 -34.22
C ILE A 44 20.09 -5.76 -32.84
N THR A 45 20.75 -6.87 -32.53
CA THR A 45 20.65 -7.53 -31.22
C THR A 45 21.03 -6.59 -30.08
N HIS A 46 22.17 -5.89 -30.21
CA HIS A 46 22.62 -4.92 -29.21
C HIS A 46 21.65 -3.74 -29.05
N ALA A 47 21.17 -3.15 -30.16
CA ALA A 47 20.22 -2.05 -30.10
C ALA A 47 18.91 -2.42 -29.40
N LEU A 48 18.41 -3.63 -29.63
CA LEU A 48 17.19 -4.12 -28.98
C LEU A 48 17.42 -4.48 -27.51
N LEU A 49 18.57 -5.04 -27.15
CA LEU A 49 18.95 -5.25 -25.74
C LEU A 49 19.06 -3.91 -25.00
N ASP A 50 19.70 -2.91 -25.61
CA ASP A 50 19.82 -1.56 -25.05
C ASP A 50 18.45 -0.87 -24.91
N ALA A 51 17.55 -1.07 -25.87
CA ALA A 51 16.17 -0.56 -25.79
C ALA A 51 15.42 -1.10 -24.57
N GLY A 52 15.57 -2.39 -24.28
CA GLY A 52 14.96 -3.03 -23.09
C GLY A 52 15.59 -2.63 -21.76
N LEU A 53 16.85 -2.16 -21.75
CA LEU A 53 17.52 -1.68 -20.54
C LEU A 53 17.22 -0.21 -20.23
N GLY A 54 16.90 0.59 -21.25
CA GLY A 54 16.81 2.05 -21.13
C GLY A 54 15.41 2.67 -21.14
N SER A 55 14.36 1.91 -21.49
CA SER A 55 13.00 2.46 -21.64
C SER A 55 12.02 1.90 -20.61
N GLY A 56 11.48 2.78 -19.77
CA GLY A 56 10.43 2.42 -18.83
C GLY A 56 9.24 1.82 -19.58
N GLY A 57 8.98 0.54 -19.35
CA GLY A 57 7.87 -0.19 -19.97
C GLY A 57 8.23 -1.09 -21.16
N VAL A 58 9.50 -1.26 -21.52
CA VAL A 58 9.93 -2.24 -22.52
C VAL A 58 10.88 -3.25 -21.90
N ILE A 59 10.74 -4.53 -22.22
CA ILE A 59 11.74 -5.55 -21.90
C ILE A 59 12.19 -6.29 -23.16
N THR A 60 13.45 -6.70 -23.17
CA THR A 60 14.01 -7.54 -24.24
C THR A 60 14.40 -8.89 -23.65
N VAL A 61 13.84 -9.95 -24.21
CA VAL A 61 14.05 -11.34 -23.82
C VAL A 61 14.93 -11.98 -24.88
N ASP A 62 16.11 -12.46 -24.49
CA ASP A 62 16.95 -13.34 -25.30
C ASP A 62 16.77 -14.78 -24.80
N PRO A 63 15.98 -15.62 -25.50
CA PRO A 63 15.70 -16.97 -25.04
C PRO A 63 16.98 -17.79 -24.85
N THR A 64 17.10 -18.49 -23.72
CA THR A 64 18.28 -19.27 -23.38
C THR A 64 18.58 -20.30 -24.50
N PRO A 65 19.80 -20.34 -25.07
CA PRO A 65 20.14 -21.27 -26.14
C PRO A 65 19.85 -22.73 -25.76
N GLY A 66 19.11 -23.44 -26.62
CA GLY A 66 18.75 -24.85 -26.40
C GLY A 66 17.52 -25.08 -25.50
N SER A 67 16.95 -24.02 -24.91
CA SER A 67 15.70 -24.07 -24.16
C SER A 67 14.55 -23.52 -25.01
N SER A 68 13.88 -24.39 -25.77
CA SER A 68 12.68 -24.02 -26.55
C SER A 68 11.37 -24.22 -25.78
N SER A 69 11.44 -24.71 -24.53
CA SER A 69 10.27 -25.04 -23.73
C SER A 69 9.50 -23.80 -23.28
N ALA A 70 8.18 -23.92 -23.14
CA ALA A 70 7.35 -22.84 -22.61
C ALA A 70 7.76 -22.41 -21.19
N GLN A 71 8.21 -23.35 -20.36
CA GLN A 71 8.70 -23.03 -19.02
C GLN A 71 10.02 -22.24 -19.08
N GLY A 72 10.95 -22.65 -19.95
CA GLY A 72 12.21 -21.96 -20.16
C GLY A 72 12.00 -20.51 -20.58
N LEU A 73 11.13 -20.27 -21.56
CA LEU A 73 10.81 -18.90 -21.99
C LEU A 73 10.20 -18.06 -20.85
N ALA A 74 9.35 -18.64 -20.00
CA ALA A 74 8.83 -17.92 -18.83
C ALA A 74 9.94 -17.52 -17.85
N HIS A 75 10.95 -18.38 -17.66
CA HIS A 75 12.11 -18.03 -16.85
C HIS A 75 12.95 -16.93 -17.50
N ASP A 76 13.13 -16.96 -18.82
CA ASP A 76 13.85 -15.91 -19.56
C ASP A 76 13.12 -14.56 -19.46
N VAL A 77 11.78 -14.55 -19.50
CA VAL A 77 10.97 -13.33 -19.24
C VAL A 77 11.18 -12.83 -17.81
N LEU A 78 11.15 -13.72 -16.81
CA LEU A 78 11.43 -13.34 -15.41
C LEU A 78 12.84 -12.77 -15.24
N ALA A 79 13.83 -13.35 -15.91
CA ALA A 79 15.20 -12.86 -15.90
C ALA A 79 15.32 -11.48 -16.58
N ALA A 80 14.63 -11.26 -17.70
CA ALA A 80 14.59 -9.97 -18.39
C ALA A 80 13.92 -8.87 -17.54
N LEU A 81 12.96 -9.25 -16.69
CA LEU A 81 12.37 -8.36 -15.68
C LEU A 81 13.32 -8.10 -14.50
N GLY A 82 14.49 -8.74 -14.45
CA GLY A 82 15.46 -8.64 -13.36
C GLY A 82 15.19 -9.55 -12.16
N CYS A 83 14.19 -10.44 -12.22
CA CYS A 83 13.89 -11.37 -11.14
C CYS A 83 14.90 -12.53 -11.08
N SER A 84 15.25 -12.96 -9.87
CA SER A 84 16.08 -14.12 -9.63
C SER A 84 15.39 -15.41 -10.08
N VAL A 85 15.94 -16.05 -11.11
CA VAL A 85 15.50 -17.38 -11.57
C VAL A 85 16.10 -18.53 -10.75
N ARG A 86 16.61 -18.24 -9.55
CA ARG A 86 17.14 -19.24 -8.62
C ARG A 86 16.01 -19.80 -7.77
N ARG A 87 16.09 -21.09 -7.41
CA ARG A 87 15.19 -21.76 -6.45
C ARG A 87 13.69 -21.64 -6.79
N LEU A 88 13.35 -21.60 -8.07
CA LEU A 88 11.96 -21.48 -8.58
C LEU A 88 11.00 -22.55 -8.01
N SER A 89 11.49 -23.76 -7.73
CA SER A 89 10.71 -24.82 -7.09
C SER A 89 10.29 -24.47 -5.66
N GLU A 90 11.20 -23.91 -4.88
CA GLU A 90 10.95 -23.49 -3.50
C GLU A 90 10.02 -22.28 -3.44
N GLN A 91 10.08 -21.44 -4.47
CA GLN A 91 9.20 -20.31 -4.68
C GLN A 91 7.83 -20.69 -5.27
N LYS A 92 7.54 -22.00 -5.43
CA LYS A 92 6.30 -22.57 -5.99
C LYS A 92 5.94 -22.07 -7.38
N ILE A 93 6.96 -21.76 -8.16
CA ILE A 93 6.89 -21.29 -9.55
C ILE A 93 7.56 -22.28 -10.51
N SER A 94 7.88 -23.49 -10.05
CA SER A 94 8.30 -24.59 -10.93
C SER A 94 7.13 -25.12 -11.76
N GLY A 95 7.31 -25.19 -13.08
CA GLY A 95 6.33 -25.68 -14.04
C GLY A 95 5.85 -24.58 -14.99
N VAL A 96 5.34 -24.99 -16.15
CA VAL A 96 4.93 -24.07 -17.23
C VAL A 96 3.89 -23.05 -16.74
N ILE A 97 2.79 -23.54 -16.16
CA ILE A 97 1.65 -22.68 -15.76
C ILE A 97 2.05 -21.69 -14.66
N PRO A 98 2.63 -22.11 -13.51
CA PRO A 98 3.03 -21.17 -12.46
C PRO A 98 4.08 -20.16 -12.91
N ALA A 99 5.06 -20.56 -13.73
CA ALA A 99 6.08 -19.65 -14.23
C ALA A 99 5.48 -18.55 -15.12
N TRP A 100 4.58 -18.90 -16.04
CA TRP A 100 3.89 -17.92 -16.89
C TRP A 100 2.95 -17.02 -16.10
N GLN A 101 2.25 -17.54 -15.11
CA GLN A 101 1.41 -16.71 -14.23
C GLN A 101 2.24 -15.69 -13.46
N ALA A 102 3.44 -16.07 -13.00
CA ALA A 102 4.35 -15.16 -12.32
C ALA A 102 4.90 -14.08 -13.27
N ALA A 103 5.34 -14.49 -14.46
CA ALA A 103 5.80 -13.57 -15.51
C ALA A 103 4.72 -12.56 -15.90
N ALA A 104 3.51 -13.04 -16.22
CA ALA A 104 2.37 -12.19 -16.58
C ALA A 104 1.99 -11.22 -15.45
N ALA A 105 2.02 -11.68 -14.19
CA ALA A 105 1.76 -10.81 -13.05
C ALA A 105 2.79 -9.67 -12.93
N TRP A 106 4.08 -9.96 -13.08
CA TRP A 106 5.11 -8.93 -13.02
C TRP A 106 5.03 -7.96 -14.21
N VAL A 107 4.91 -8.45 -15.44
CA VAL A 107 4.74 -7.64 -16.67
C VAL A 107 3.61 -6.63 -16.50
N ALA A 108 2.42 -7.08 -16.08
CA ALA A 108 1.25 -6.21 -15.90
C ALA A 108 1.45 -5.13 -14.83
N THR A 109 2.22 -5.43 -13.78
CA THR A 109 2.36 -4.53 -12.62
C THR A 109 3.52 -3.56 -12.69
N LEU A 110 4.55 -3.88 -13.46
CA LEU A 110 5.70 -3.01 -13.71
C LEU A 110 5.43 -2.01 -14.85
N GLY A 111 4.20 -1.98 -15.37
CA GLY A 111 3.84 -1.08 -16.46
C GLY A 111 4.56 -1.42 -17.77
N ILE A 112 4.95 -2.69 -17.95
CA ILE A 112 5.51 -3.13 -19.22
C ILE A 112 4.39 -3.02 -20.26
N SER A 113 4.66 -2.29 -21.32
CA SER A 113 3.76 -2.10 -22.46
C SER A 113 4.23 -2.89 -23.67
N ARG A 114 5.52 -3.24 -23.74
CA ARG A 114 6.12 -3.97 -24.87
C ARG A 114 7.12 -5.04 -24.42
N VAL A 115 7.01 -6.22 -25.02
CA VAL A 115 7.97 -7.33 -24.85
C VAL A 115 8.60 -7.65 -26.20
N ILE A 116 9.92 -7.48 -26.29
CA ILE A 116 10.73 -7.85 -27.45
C ILE A 116 11.30 -9.25 -27.19
N VAL A 117 11.09 -10.20 -28.10
CA VAL A 117 11.62 -11.55 -28.02
C VAL A 117 12.59 -11.78 -29.16
N LEU A 118 13.87 -11.92 -28.83
CA LEU A 118 14.92 -12.25 -29.79
C LEU A 118 14.82 -13.71 -30.21
N ARG A 119 15.31 -14.03 -31.40
CA ARG A 119 15.37 -15.42 -31.92
C ARG A 119 14.03 -16.17 -31.81
N ALA A 120 12.92 -15.48 -32.07
CA ALA A 120 11.55 -16.00 -31.92
C ALA A 120 11.31 -17.28 -32.74
N HIS A 121 12.02 -17.50 -33.84
CA HIS A 121 11.99 -18.74 -34.63
C HIS A 121 12.44 -20.01 -33.86
N ARG A 122 13.07 -19.88 -32.69
CA ARG A 122 13.58 -21.01 -31.90
C ARG A 122 12.64 -21.44 -30.77
N ILE A 123 11.56 -20.71 -30.51
CA ILE A 123 10.65 -21.03 -29.41
C ILE A 123 9.59 -22.05 -29.85
N SER A 124 9.15 -22.93 -28.94
CA SER A 124 8.10 -23.90 -29.26
C SER A 124 6.73 -23.24 -29.45
N GLN A 125 5.81 -23.92 -30.15
CA GLN A 125 4.41 -23.49 -30.31
C GLN A 125 3.69 -23.28 -28.96
N ALA A 126 3.96 -24.12 -27.97
CA ALA A 126 3.43 -23.94 -26.62
C ALA A 126 3.96 -22.65 -25.96
N ALA A 127 5.25 -22.33 -26.15
CA ALA A 127 5.85 -21.10 -25.64
C ALA A 127 5.25 -19.86 -26.34
N MET A 128 5.08 -19.94 -27.66
CA MET A 128 4.44 -18.89 -28.46
C MET A 128 2.99 -18.63 -28.02
N THR A 129 2.21 -19.69 -27.79
CA THR A 129 0.82 -19.56 -27.31
C THR A 129 0.76 -18.84 -25.97
N SER A 130 1.64 -19.20 -25.02
CA SER A 130 1.73 -18.51 -23.74
C SER A 130 2.16 -17.04 -23.89
N LEU A 131 3.11 -16.75 -24.77
CA LEU A 131 3.57 -15.38 -25.03
C LEU A 131 2.43 -14.51 -25.59
N LEU A 132 1.68 -15.03 -26.57
CA LEU A 132 0.54 -14.34 -27.17
C LEU A 132 -0.58 -14.05 -26.16
N SER A 133 -0.68 -14.83 -25.08
CA SER A 133 -1.68 -14.56 -24.03
C SER A 133 -1.47 -13.23 -23.32
N LEU A 134 -0.23 -12.69 -23.32
CA LEU A 134 0.06 -11.37 -22.75
C LEU A 134 -0.65 -10.23 -23.50
N ARG A 135 -1.03 -10.43 -24.78
CA ARG A 135 -1.75 -9.44 -25.58
C ARG A 135 -3.11 -9.06 -24.99
N HIS A 136 -3.74 -9.98 -24.24
CA HIS A 136 -5.01 -9.71 -23.55
C HIS A 136 -4.88 -8.64 -22.47
N ASP A 137 -3.67 -8.45 -21.94
CA ASP A 137 -3.35 -7.44 -20.94
C ASP A 137 -2.86 -6.12 -21.57
N GLY A 138 -2.98 -5.97 -22.90
CA GLY A 138 -2.58 -4.75 -23.62
C GLY A 138 -1.09 -4.67 -23.98
N ILE A 139 -0.37 -5.79 -23.87
CA ILE A 139 1.07 -5.88 -24.12
C ILE A 139 1.37 -6.06 -25.61
N GLU A 140 2.12 -5.13 -26.19
CA GLU A 140 2.66 -5.25 -27.54
C GLU A 140 3.79 -6.28 -27.57
N LEU A 141 3.81 -7.12 -28.59
CA LEU A 141 4.86 -8.11 -28.79
C LEU A 141 5.67 -7.79 -30.04
N VAL A 142 6.99 -7.76 -29.89
CA VAL A 142 7.93 -7.65 -31.03
C VAL A 142 8.70 -8.95 -31.13
N LEU A 143 8.50 -9.71 -32.21
CA LEU A 143 9.13 -11.01 -32.42
C LEU A 143 10.24 -10.89 -33.46
N VAL A 144 11.49 -11.13 -33.06
CA VAL A 144 12.65 -10.96 -33.92
C VAL A 144 13.12 -12.30 -34.46
N TYR A 145 13.19 -12.41 -35.78
CA TYR A 145 13.62 -13.59 -36.51
C TYR A 145 15.00 -13.34 -37.10
N HIS A 146 16.01 -14.04 -36.59
CA HIS A 146 17.37 -13.98 -37.12
C HIS A 146 17.63 -15.13 -38.12
N GLY A 147 18.08 -14.81 -39.33
CA GLY A 147 18.60 -15.74 -40.34
C GLY A 147 17.57 -16.60 -41.12
N GLY A 148 18.00 -17.10 -42.31
CA GLY A 148 17.35 -18.15 -43.13
C GLY A 148 16.10 -17.72 -43.93
N ALA A 149 15.74 -18.33 -45.07
CA ALA A 149 14.69 -17.80 -45.97
C ALA A 149 13.29 -17.58 -45.32
N ARG A 150 12.61 -16.48 -45.73
CA ARG A 150 11.23 -16.06 -45.38
C ARG A 150 10.16 -17.18 -45.42
N VAL A 151 10.48 -18.27 -46.12
CA VAL A 151 9.68 -19.50 -46.32
C VAL A 151 9.43 -20.28 -45.02
N GLN A 152 10.25 -20.10 -43.96
CA GLN A 152 10.01 -20.76 -42.66
C GLN A 152 9.09 -19.99 -41.70
N LEU A 153 8.63 -18.78 -42.05
CA LEU A 153 7.53 -18.08 -41.36
C LEU A 153 6.17 -18.78 -41.55
N GLY A 154 6.14 -19.96 -42.19
CA GLY A 154 4.99 -20.87 -42.24
C GLY A 154 4.69 -21.61 -40.92
N TRP A 155 5.24 -21.16 -39.78
CA TRP A 155 4.65 -21.48 -38.49
C TRP A 155 3.46 -20.56 -38.29
N GLN A 156 2.27 -21.12 -38.44
CA GLN A 156 1.01 -20.45 -38.13
C GLN A 156 1.10 -19.91 -36.70
N LEU A 157 1.37 -18.60 -36.57
CA LEU A 157 0.95 -17.86 -35.40
C LEU A 157 -0.54 -18.19 -35.22
N PRO A 158 -0.96 -18.65 -34.03
CA PRO A 158 -2.34 -19.04 -33.78
C PRO A 158 -3.30 -17.93 -34.23
N GLY A 159 -4.20 -18.22 -35.17
CA GLY A 159 -5.28 -17.31 -35.56
C GLY A 159 -5.31 -16.87 -37.03
N GLY A 160 -4.29 -17.16 -37.85
CA GLY A 160 -4.32 -16.79 -39.28
C GLY A 160 -4.41 -15.28 -39.54
N GLU A 161 -3.99 -14.46 -38.57
CA GLU A 161 -3.91 -13.01 -38.69
C GLU A 161 -2.70 -12.62 -39.55
N ASP A 162 -2.84 -11.59 -40.39
CA ASP A 162 -1.71 -10.98 -41.09
C ASP A 162 -0.95 -10.06 -40.13
N TYR A 163 0.28 -10.44 -39.78
CA TYR A 163 1.15 -9.65 -38.89
C TYR A 163 2.06 -8.72 -39.70
N PRO A 164 2.22 -7.44 -39.30
CA PRO A 164 3.15 -6.53 -39.96
C PRO A 164 4.59 -7.05 -39.82
N VAL A 165 5.26 -7.22 -40.96
CA VAL A 165 6.67 -7.62 -41.05
C VAL A 165 7.51 -6.39 -41.40
N ILE A 166 8.50 -6.14 -40.56
CA ILE A 166 9.44 -5.03 -40.69
C ILE A 166 10.84 -5.60 -40.93
N GLU A 167 11.55 -5.06 -41.92
CA GLU A 167 12.94 -5.44 -42.26
C GLU A 167 13.96 -4.40 -41.78
N ASP A 168 13.51 -3.22 -41.36
CA ASP A 168 14.32 -2.11 -40.87
C ASP A 168 13.82 -1.64 -39.50
N LEU A 169 14.68 -1.72 -38.47
CA LEU A 169 14.36 -1.29 -37.09
C LEU A 169 13.93 0.17 -37.01
N ALA A 170 14.33 1.03 -37.95
CA ALA A 170 13.86 2.40 -38.00
C ALA A 170 12.35 2.52 -38.23
N GLN A 171 11.70 1.47 -38.72
CA GLN A 171 10.24 1.39 -38.93
C GLN A 171 9.52 0.86 -37.69
N LEU A 172 10.24 0.38 -36.67
CA LEU A 172 9.63 -0.02 -35.41
C LEU A 172 9.12 1.25 -34.70
N PRO A 173 7.81 1.36 -34.42
CA PRO A 173 7.28 2.53 -33.72
C PRO A 173 8.02 2.71 -32.38
N ASP A 174 8.66 3.86 -32.18
CA ASP A 174 9.47 4.24 -31.00
C ASP A 174 10.81 3.49 -30.77
N ALA A 175 11.54 3.10 -31.82
CA ALA A 175 12.98 2.78 -31.68
C ALA A 175 13.88 4.04 -31.45
N ALA A 176 13.30 5.24 -31.43
CA ALA A 176 14.02 6.51 -31.26
C ALA A 176 13.93 7.03 -29.81
N ARG A 177 15.05 6.89 -29.08
CA ARG A 177 15.55 7.63 -27.88
C ARG A 177 14.56 8.40 -26.95
N PRO A 178 14.79 8.35 -25.62
CA PRO A 178 13.83 8.70 -24.59
C PRO A 178 13.74 10.22 -24.31
N PRO A 179 12.69 10.72 -23.62
CA PRO A 179 12.93 11.79 -22.67
C PRO A 179 13.81 11.23 -21.55
N VAL A 180 15.03 11.73 -21.42
CA VAL A 180 15.82 11.56 -20.21
C VAL A 180 15.29 12.60 -19.20
N PRO A 181 14.53 12.24 -18.16
CA PRO A 181 14.77 12.81 -16.87
C PRO A 181 15.97 12.05 -16.29
N SER A 182 17.04 12.79 -16.09
CA SER A 182 18.19 12.31 -15.34
C SER A 182 17.70 11.94 -13.94
N ILE A 183 17.50 10.65 -13.67
CA ILE A 183 17.61 10.13 -12.31
C ILE A 183 19.10 9.92 -12.08
N ALA A 184 19.84 11.03 -12.08
CA ALA A 184 20.98 11.10 -11.19
C ALA A 184 20.34 11.03 -9.79
N GLY A 185 20.20 9.81 -9.28
CA GLY A 185 20.08 9.63 -7.84
C GLY A 185 21.31 10.30 -7.27
N GLU A 186 21.11 11.51 -6.75
CA GLU A 186 22.05 12.04 -5.78
C GLU A 186 22.29 10.92 -4.77
N PRO A 187 23.55 10.62 -4.42
CA PRO A 187 23.84 9.58 -3.44
C PRO A 187 22.94 9.87 -2.24
N GLU A 188 22.10 8.90 -1.86
CA GLU A 188 21.15 8.99 -0.75
C GLU A 188 21.78 9.87 0.32
N GLN A 189 21.36 11.15 0.34
CA GLN A 189 21.93 12.11 1.26
C GLN A 189 21.63 11.49 2.62
N HIS A 190 22.69 11.23 3.39
CA HIS A 190 22.60 10.71 4.75
C HIS A 190 21.49 11.50 5.44
N ASN A 191 20.32 10.86 5.56
CA ASN A 191 19.14 11.55 6.05
C ASN A 191 19.50 11.98 7.47
N PRO A 192 19.65 13.29 7.74
CA PRO A 192 20.30 13.74 8.96
C PRO A 192 19.51 13.15 10.12
N VAL A 193 20.19 12.34 10.94
CA VAL A 193 19.57 11.66 12.07
C VAL A 193 18.96 12.74 12.95
N MET A 194 17.62 12.79 12.98
CA MET A 194 16.89 13.78 13.76
C MET A 194 17.33 13.68 15.21
N ALA A 195 17.56 14.84 15.84
CA ALA A 195 17.92 14.91 17.25
C ALA A 195 16.86 14.23 18.14
N PRO A 196 17.23 13.74 19.34
CA PRO A 196 16.26 13.21 20.29
C PRO A 196 15.16 14.24 20.57
N VAL A 197 13.90 13.83 20.45
CA VAL A 197 12.74 14.71 20.63
C VAL A 197 12.18 14.60 22.05
N PRO A 198 11.53 15.65 22.59
CA PRO A 198 10.95 15.62 23.93
C PRO A 198 9.83 14.59 24.08
N ASP A 199 9.68 14.03 25.28
CA ASP A 199 8.53 13.19 25.66
C ASP A 199 7.41 14.02 26.26
N ALA A 200 6.91 14.96 25.45
CA ALA A 200 5.85 15.86 25.81
C ALA A 200 4.59 15.63 24.96
N ASP A 201 3.45 16.06 25.48
CA ASP A 201 2.19 16.06 24.77
C ASP A 201 2.15 17.14 23.66
N VAL A 202 1.07 17.16 22.89
CA VAL A 202 0.90 18.12 21.78
C VAL A 202 1.01 19.58 22.21
N LEU A 203 0.60 19.93 23.44
CA LEU A 203 0.57 21.31 23.93
C LEU A 203 1.96 21.81 24.30
N ALA A 204 2.82 20.92 24.81
CA ALA A 204 4.15 21.27 25.28
C ALA A 204 5.29 20.91 24.30
N PHE A 205 5.10 19.93 23.41
CA PHE A 205 6.15 19.34 22.56
C PHE A 205 7.00 20.36 21.81
N ARG A 206 6.38 21.25 21.05
CA ARG A 206 7.10 22.23 20.23
C ARG A 206 7.85 23.25 21.09
N ALA A 207 7.22 23.71 22.18
CA ALA A 207 7.84 24.68 23.09
C ALA A 207 9.00 24.06 23.87
N GLU A 208 8.90 22.79 24.24
CA GLU A 208 9.98 22.06 24.89
C GLU A 208 11.13 21.81 23.94
N ALA A 209 10.86 21.38 22.71
CA ALA A 209 11.87 21.21 21.67
C ALA A 209 12.65 22.52 21.42
N PHE A 210 11.96 23.66 21.40
CA PHE A 210 12.60 24.98 21.27
C PHE A 210 13.53 25.30 22.44
N ARG A 211 13.20 24.86 23.67
CA ARG A 211 14.03 25.09 24.86
C ARG A 211 15.24 24.18 24.93
N THR A 212 15.15 22.95 24.39
CA THR A 212 16.16 21.90 24.59
C THR A 212 17.11 21.72 23.40
N LEU A 213 16.68 22.02 22.18
CA LEU A 213 17.46 21.81 20.96
C LEU A 213 18.26 23.05 20.56
N SER A 214 19.34 22.85 19.81
CA SER A 214 20.02 23.97 19.15
C SER A 214 19.09 24.63 18.10
N PRO A 215 19.34 25.89 17.70
CA PRO A 215 18.52 26.56 16.69
C PRO A 215 18.38 25.79 15.37
N GLU A 216 19.46 25.15 14.91
CA GLU A 216 19.46 24.33 13.68
C GLU A 216 18.66 23.04 13.85
N GLN A 217 18.85 22.34 14.98
CA GLN A 217 18.09 21.12 15.30
C GLN A 217 16.60 21.41 15.45
N PHE A 218 16.25 22.54 16.11
CA PHE A 218 14.88 22.99 16.22
C PHE A 218 14.29 23.34 14.86
N ALA A 219 15.03 24.01 13.96
CA ALA A 219 14.53 24.33 12.62
C ALA A 219 14.19 23.06 11.82
N THR A 220 15.03 22.04 11.87
CA THR A 220 14.78 20.73 11.24
C THR A 220 13.56 20.04 11.84
N LEU A 221 13.44 20.01 13.17
CA LEU A 221 12.28 19.46 13.85
C LEU A 221 11.00 20.24 13.52
N ASP A 222 11.05 21.57 13.52
CA ASP A 222 9.92 22.44 13.26
C ASP A 222 9.42 22.31 11.82
N ALA A 223 10.31 22.10 10.85
CA ALA A 223 9.93 21.79 9.48
C ALA A 223 9.10 20.49 9.39
N VAL A 224 9.53 19.43 10.07
CA VAL A 224 8.77 18.17 10.12
C VAL A 224 7.46 18.32 10.90
N TYR A 225 7.47 19.06 12.01
CA TYR A 225 6.27 19.35 12.78
C TYR A 225 5.23 20.11 11.93
N ARG A 226 5.67 21.13 11.19
CA ARG A 226 4.79 21.88 10.26
C ARG A 226 4.28 20.99 9.13
N ALA A 227 5.11 20.13 8.55
CA ALA A 227 4.66 19.18 7.53
C ALA A 227 3.52 18.27 8.04
N GLY A 228 3.62 17.79 9.28
CA GLY A 228 2.54 17.01 9.92
C GLY A 228 1.28 17.84 10.18
N MET A 229 1.45 19.09 10.64
CA MET A 229 0.34 20.03 10.84
C MET A 229 -0.38 20.36 9.53
N ASP A 230 0.35 20.67 8.47
CA ASP A 230 -0.21 21.00 7.16
C ASP A 230 -0.92 19.79 6.54
N ALA A 231 -0.38 18.58 6.71
CA ALA A 231 -1.04 17.35 6.28
C ALA A 231 -2.37 17.12 7.00
N ALA A 232 -2.43 17.37 8.32
CA ALA A 232 -3.67 17.29 9.07
C ALA A 232 -4.68 18.36 8.66
N CYS A 233 -4.25 19.61 8.45
CA CYS A 233 -5.14 20.65 7.97
C CYS A 233 -5.73 20.33 6.58
N ARG A 234 -4.91 19.81 5.65
CA ARG A 234 -5.41 19.33 4.34
C ARG A 234 -6.45 18.23 4.50
N TRP A 235 -6.12 17.20 5.29
CA TRP A 235 -7.03 16.09 5.53
C TRP A 235 -8.34 16.54 6.19
N MET A 236 -8.30 17.44 7.15
CA MET A 236 -9.49 17.99 7.81
C MET A 236 -10.35 18.87 6.90
N HIS A 237 -9.73 19.56 5.93
CA HIS A 237 -10.47 20.35 4.94
C HIS A 237 -11.27 19.47 3.99
N ASP A 238 -10.76 18.28 3.65
CA ASP A 238 -11.44 17.32 2.79
C ASP A 238 -12.56 16.54 3.51
N LEU A 239 -12.65 16.64 4.85
CA LEU A 239 -13.72 16.03 5.63
C LEU A 239 -14.99 16.89 5.58
N PRO A 240 -16.19 16.28 5.53
CA PRO A 240 -17.43 17.01 5.68
C PRO A 240 -17.43 17.79 7.00
N ASP A 241 -17.90 19.04 6.97
CA ASP A 241 -18.16 19.81 8.19
C ASP A 241 -19.05 18.96 9.11
N PRO A 242 -18.78 18.87 10.43
CA PRO A 242 -19.67 18.20 11.36
C PRO A 242 -21.08 18.81 11.29
N ASP A 243 -21.92 18.26 10.41
CA ASP A 243 -23.33 18.63 10.32
C ASP A 243 -23.94 18.53 11.73
N ALA A 244 -24.70 19.57 12.10
CA ALA A 244 -25.39 19.73 13.38
C ALA A 244 -26.42 18.62 13.72
N SER A 245 -26.44 17.52 12.96
CA SER A 245 -27.39 16.42 13.00
C SER A 245 -26.87 15.14 13.64
N THR A 246 -25.70 15.11 14.30
CA THR A 246 -25.45 14.06 15.30
C THR A 246 -26.24 14.36 16.57
N GLY A 247 -27.57 14.19 16.47
CA GLY A 247 -28.47 14.24 17.61
C GLY A 247 -27.99 13.27 18.69
N PHE A 248 -27.46 13.84 19.77
CA PHE A 248 -26.87 13.13 20.88
C PHE A 248 -27.98 12.40 21.66
N VAL A 249 -28.17 11.11 21.42
CA VAL A 249 -28.93 10.23 22.31
C VAL A 249 -27.92 9.35 23.03
N ALA A 250 -27.53 9.76 24.24
CA ALA A 250 -26.56 9.04 25.04
C ALA A 250 -27.15 7.67 25.44
N THR A 251 -26.62 6.59 24.88
CA THR A 251 -26.94 5.22 25.30
C THR A 251 -25.88 4.68 26.27
N VAL A 252 -26.25 3.66 27.05
CA VAL A 252 -25.39 2.95 28.02
C VAL A 252 -24.07 2.50 27.41
N GLU A 253 -24.05 2.20 26.10
CA GLU A 253 -22.90 1.69 25.37
C GLU A 253 -21.82 2.76 25.14
N GLN A 254 -22.20 4.03 25.00
CA GLN A 254 -21.29 5.17 24.80
C GLN A 254 -20.64 5.63 26.11
N MET A 255 -21.29 5.42 27.26
CA MET A 255 -20.66 5.66 28.56
C MET A 255 -19.50 4.72 28.84
N ARG A 256 -19.57 3.50 28.31
CA ARG A 256 -18.48 2.51 28.41
C ARG A 256 -17.20 3.02 27.76
N GLU A 257 -17.31 3.90 26.76
CA GLU A 257 -16.19 4.47 26.01
C GLU A 257 -15.51 5.65 26.72
N LEU A 258 -16.15 6.22 27.75
CA LEU A 258 -15.60 7.30 28.58
C LEU A 258 -14.79 6.78 29.78
N PHE A 259 -14.93 5.49 30.10
CA PHE A 259 -14.18 4.88 31.18
C PHE A 259 -12.72 4.69 30.77
N PRO A 260 -11.76 4.91 31.69
CA PRO A 260 -10.34 4.66 31.44
C PRO A 260 -10.08 3.27 30.84
N ILE A 261 -9.23 3.22 29.81
CA ILE A 261 -8.73 1.95 29.26
C ILE A 261 -8.01 1.18 30.39
N GLY A 262 -8.52 0.00 30.76
CA GLY A 262 -7.96 -0.86 31.81
C GLY A 262 -8.97 -1.40 32.83
N LEU A 263 -10.21 -0.89 32.84
CA LEU A 263 -11.28 -1.41 33.67
C LEU A 263 -11.88 -2.69 33.07
N SER A 264 -12.20 -3.65 33.93
CA SER A 264 -12.91 -4.89 33.55
C SER A 264 -14.34 -4.59 33.10
N ALA A 265 -14.93 -5.51 32.34
CA ALA A 265 -16.30 -5.36 31.85
C ALA A 265 -17.33 -5.18 32.98
N ASP A 266 -17.08 -5.80 34.13
CA ASP A 266 -17.92 -5.73 35.32
C ASP A 266 -17.78 -4.37 36.04
N GLU A 267 -16.56 -3.82 36.11
CA GLU A 267 -16.31 -2.48 36.66
C GLU A 267 -16.94 -1.39 35.77
N VAL A 268 -16.85 -1.56 34.45
CA VAL A 268 -17.49 -0.65 33.48
C VAL A 268 -19.02 -0.75 33.58
N ALA A 269 -19.57 -1.95 33.74
CA ALA A 269 -21.00 -2.15 33.92
C ALA A 269 -21.51 -1.56 35.24
N ALA A 270 -20.79 -1.79 36.35
CA ALA A 270 -21.12 -1.24 37.66
C ALA A 270 -21.02 0.29 37.67
N GLY A 271 -19.97 0.86 37.09
CA GLY A 271 -19.81 2.32 36.95
C GLY A 271 -20.91 2.94 36.10
N SER A 272 -21.25 2.32 34.97
CA SER A 272 -22.34 2.80 34.09
C SER A 272 -23.70 2.76 34.79
N ALA A 273 -24.00 1.68 35.53
CA ALA A 273 -25.24 1.57 36.30
C ALA A 273 -25.33 2.60 37.44
N LEU A 274 -24.21 2.88 38.11
CA LEU A 274 -24.14 3.86 39.20
C LEU A 274 -24.34 5.29 38.69
N LEU A 275 -23.80 5.61 37.49
CA LEU A 275 -24.03 6.89 36.82
C LEU A 275 -25.49 7.06 36.37
N HIS A 276 -26.10 6.04 35.75
CA HIS A 276 -27.52 6.07 35.36
C HIS A 276 -28.46 6.15 36.57
N GLY A 277 -28.11 5.52 37.68
CA GLY A 277 -28.93 5.56 38.90
C GLY A 277 -28.86 6.89 39.67
N ARG A 278 -27.91 7.77 39.35
CA ARG A 278 -27.68 9.03 40.08
C ARG A 278 -27.91 10.30 39.26
N TYR A 279 -27.92 10.19 37.94
CA TYR A 279 -28.00 11.33 37.05
C TYR A 279 -29.00 11.05 35.93
N GLU A 280 -29.83 12.04 35.63
CA GLU A 280 -30.72 12.00 34.47
C GLU A 280 -29.89 12.05 33.17
N SER A 281 -30.42 11.53 32.06
CA SER A 281 -29.69 11.44 30.78
C SER A 281 -29.07 12.78 30.32
N TYR A 282 -29.77 13.90 30.55
CA TYR A 282 -29.26 15.23 30.23
C TYR A 282 -28.11 15.68 31.16
N GLN A 283 -28.10 15.25 32.42
CA GLN A 283 -27.04 15.59 33.39
C GLN A 283 -25.76 14.82 33.10
N LEU A 284 -25.90 13.58 32.62
CA LEU A 284 -24.78 12.78 32.17
C LEU A 284 -24.11 13.38 30.93
N GLN A 285 -24.89 13.86 29.97
CA GLN A 285 -24.39 14.62 28.82
C GLN A 285 -23.60 15.87 29.28
N ASN A 286 -24.14 16.60 30.27
CA ASN A 286 -23.46 17.77 30.85
C ASN A 286 -22.17 17.44 31.60
N LEU A 287 -22.08 16.27 32.26
CA LEU A 287 -20.88 15.83 32.96
C LEU A 287 -19.73 15.56 31.97
N VAL A 288 -20.05 14.95 30.83
CA VAL A 288 -19.11 14.64 29.75
C VAL A 288 -18.59 15.91 29.08
N ALA A 289 -19.48 16.87 28.84
CA ALA A 289 -19.12 18.21 28.35
C ALA A 289 -18.22 18.98 29.34
N GLY A 290 -18.53 18.94 30.63
CA GLY A 290 -17.78 19.67 31.66
C GLY A 290 -16.39 19.12 31.99
N LEU A 291 -16.15 17.81 31.82
CA LEU A 291 -14.86 17.17 32.09
C LEU A 291 -13.78 17.50 31.03
N LEU A 292 -14.19 17.84 29.81
CA LEU A 292 -13.29 18.11 28.68
C LEU A 292 -13.23 19.60 28.28
N CYS A 293 -14.20 20.42 28.72
CA CYS A 293 -14.28 21.84 28.38
C CYS A 293 -14.33 22.73 29.63
N VAL A 294 -13.18 23.15 30.14
CA VAL A 294 -13.12 24.20 31.16
C VAL A 294 -13.26 25.58 30.48
N GLY A 295 -14.44 26.22 30.61
CA GLY A 295 -14.58 27.67 30.46
C GLY A 295 -15.26 28.24 29.20
N ARG A 296 -16.26 27.58 28.59
CA ARG A 296 -17.05 28.18 27.48
C ARG A 296 -18.57 28.11 27.66
N SER A 297 -19.27 28.98 26.93
CA SER A 297 -20.71 29.23 26.97
C SER A 297 -21.54 28.04 26.50
N ARG A 298 -22.75 27.92 27.05
CA ARG A 298 -23.68 26.79 27.00
C ARG A 298 -24.38 26.54 25.66
N ASP A 299 -24.12 27.35 24.63
CA ASP A 299 -24.89 27.30 23.38
C ASP A 299 -24.37 26.24 22.39
N ASP A 300 -23.14 25.73 22.57
CA ASP A 300 -22.53 24.68 21.73
C ASP A 300 -22.68 23.28 22.36
N ALA A 301 -23.91 22.81 22.56
CA ALA A 301 -24.24 21.57 23.29
C ALA A 301 -23.77 20.23 22.63
N ASN A 302 -23.00 20.27 21.55
CA ASN A 302 -22.59 19.09 20.76
C ASN A 302 -21.11 18.69 20.95
N LEU A 303 -20.43 19.25 21.95
CA LEU A 303 -19.02 18.94 22.22
C LEU A 303 -18.83 18.50 23.69
N PRO A 304 -17.99 17.49 23.94
CA PRO A 304 -17.16 16.73 23.00
C PRO A 304 -17.91 15.55 22.36
N ALA A 305 -17.63 15.29 21.08
CA ALA A 305 -18.20 14.18 20.32
C ALA A 305 -17.10 13.32 19.69
N ARG A 306 -17.24 11.99 19.74
CA ARG A 306 -16.28 11.10 19.09
C ARG A 306 -16.37 11.23 17.56
N PHE A 307 -15.23 11.31 16.89
CA PHE A 307 -15.17 11.21 15.43
C PHE A 307 -15.59 9.80 15.00
N HIS A 308 -16.64 9.72 14.20
CA HIS A 308 -17.32 8.45 13.90
C HIS A 308 -16.48 7.51 13.06
N ASP A 309 -15.61 8.03 12.19
CA ASP A 309 -14.76 7.21 11.31
C ASP A 309 -13.35 7.02 11.89
N ALA A 310 -13.24 6.07 12.82
CA ALA A 310 -11.92 5.69 13.37
C ALA A 310 -10.98 5.11 12.30
N ALA A 311 -11.49 4.52 11.22
CA ALA A 311 -10.67 3.95 10.15
C ALA A 311 -10.02 5.05 9.31
N ALA A 312 -10.71 6.17 9.06
CA ALA A 312 -10.14 7.34 8.41
C ALA A 312 -8.99 7.96 9.24
N VAL A 313 -9.15 8.11 10.56
CA VAL A 313 -8.08 8.58 11.45
C VAL A 313 -6.87 7.64 11.39
N GLN A 314 -7.10 6.32 11.46
CA GLN A 314 -6.05 5.31 11.39
C GLN A 314 -5.30 5.36 10.05
N ARG A 315 -6.05 5.47 8.94
CA ARG A 315 -5.50 5.57 7.59
C ARG A 315 -4.65 6.82 7.45
N PHE A 316 -5.18 7.97 7.81
CA PHE A 316 -4.47 9.25 7.77
C PHE A 316 -3.15 9.17 8.55
N LEU A 317 -3.19 8.68 9.79
CA LEU A 317 -1.98 8.56 10.62
C LEU A 317 -0.99 7.54 10.07
N ALA A 318 -1.44 6.42 9.51
CA ALA A 318 -0.58 5.40 8.93
C ALA A 318 0.11 5.92 7.64
N GLU A 319 -0.63 6.59 6.77
CA GLU A 319 -0.11 7.20 5.54
C GLU A 319 0.85 8.35 5.84
N LEU A 320 0.52 9.19 6.83
CA LEU A 320 1.36 10.32 7.25
C LEU A 320 2.78 9.88 7.63
N VAL A 321 2.92 8.75 8.33
CA VAL A 321 4.21 8.32 8.88
C VAL A 321 4.91 7.25 8.04
N ILE A 322 4.30 6.81 6.94
CA ILE A 322 4.71 5.60 6.23
C ILE A 322 6.15 5.63 5.70
N ALA A 323 6.60 6.83 5.33
CA ALA A 323 7.94 7.10 4.83
C ALA A 323 8.89 7.65 5.91
N SER A 324 8.48 7.63 7.18
CA SER A 324 9.29 8.20 8.27
C SER A 324 10.59 7.41 8.45
N PRO A 325 11.76 8.06 8.37
CA PRO A 325 13.05 7.38 8.48
C PRO A 325 13.40 6.97 9.90
N THR A 326 12.83 7.64 10.91
CA THR A 326 13.15 7.40 12.32
C THR A 326 11.92 7.56 13.20
N ARG A 327 11.99 6.96 14.41
CA ARG A 327 10.98 7.15 15.47
C ARG A 327 10.79 8.62 15.84
N ALA A 328 11.88 9.38 15.94
CA ALA A 328 11.85 10.81 16.24
C ALA A 328 11.06 11.60 15.17
N HIS A 329 11.28 11.27 13.89
CA HIS A 329 10.54 11.85 12.78
C HIS A 329 9.04 11.54 12.86
N THR A 330 8.70 10.27 13.11
CA THR A 330 7.31 9.80 13.30
C THR A 330 6.61 10.54 14.43
N ILE A 331 7.24 10.63 15.61
CA ILE A 331 6.66 11.36 16.76
C ILE A 331 6.42 12.82 16.40
N THR A 332 7.40 13.46 15.76
CA THR A 332 7.31 14.87 15.36
C THR A 332 6.16 15.12 14.39
N LEU A 333 6.02 14.28 13.35
CA LEU A 333 4.90 14.36 12.39
C LEU A 333 3.55 14.18 13.09
N VAL A 334 3.43 13.17 13.96
CA VAL A 334 2.18 12.88 14.67
C VAL A 334 1.82 14.04 15.61
N ARG A 335 2.80 14.63 16.32
CA ARG A 335 2.57 15.82 17.16
C ARG A 335 2.16 17.03 16.34
N GLY A 336 2.74 17.23 15.15
CA GLY A 336 2.31 18.24 14.19
C GLY A 336 0.86 18.02 13.76
N ALA A 337 0.51 16.79 13.39
CA ALA A 337 -0.84 16.43 12.96
C ALA A 337 -1.89 16.60 14.06
N GLN A 338 -1.56 16.25 15.31
CA GLN A 338 -2.44 16.55 16.46
C GLN A 338 -2.71 18.05 16.57
N ALA A 339 -1.69 18.90 16.39
CA ALA A 339 -1.84 20.35 16.41
C ALA A 339 -2.69 20.87 15.25
N GLY A 340 -2.49 20.34 14.04
CA GLY A 340 -3.30 20.68 12.87
C GLY A 340 -4.77 20.33 13.07
N CYS A 341 -5.07 19.09 13.48
CA CYS A 341 -6.45 18.67 13.80
C CYS A 341 -7.07 19.54 14.90
N LEU A 342 -6.30 19.90 15.93
CA LEU A 342 -6.79 20.74 17.02
C LEU A 342 -7.18 22.13 16.54
N ARG A 343 -6.51 22.67 15.51
CA ARG A 343 -6.94 23.92 14.86
C ARG A 343 -8.27 23.79 14.14
N HIS A 344 -8.66 22.59 13.74
CA HIS A 344 -9.98 22.29 13.18
C HIS A 344 -10.98 21.83 14.25
N GLY A 345 -10.64 21.93 15.54
CA GLY A 345 -11.53 21.53 16.62
C GLY A 345 -11.54 20.03 16.90
N MET A 346 -10.66 19.23 16.27
CA MET A 346 -10.54 17.80 16.53
C MET A 346 -9.25 17.46 17.30
N LEU A 347 -9.39 16.82 18.46
CA LEU A 347 -8.30 16.21 19.20
C LEU A 347 -8.09 14.77 18.72
N ILE A 348 -6.90 14.46 18.21
CA ILE A 348 -6.47 13.07 18.05
C ILE A 348 -5.94 12.58 19.39
N GLU A 349 -6.64 11.63 20.00
CA GLU A 349 -6.18 10.87 21.15
C GLU A 349 -5.28 9.73 20.67
N LEU A 350 -4.06 9.67 21.21
CA LEU A 350 -3.12 8.58 20.99
C LEU A 350 -3.21 7.60 22.18
N PRO A 351 -2.79 6.33 22.01
CA PRO A 351 -2.76 5.41 23.13
C PRO A 351 -1.97 5.98 24.30
N ARG A 352 -2.42 5.68 25.53
CA ARG A 352 -1.73 6.04 26.78
C ARG A 352 -0.32 5.46 26.92
N ILE A 353 0.03 4.50 26.05
CA ILE A 353 1.39 3.97 26.00
C ILE A 353 2.31 5.04 25.42
N ASN A 354 3.51 5.13 25.96
CA ASN A 354 4.50 6.07 25.50
C ASN A 354 4.84 5.80 24.01
N LEU A 355 4.75 6.81 23.14
CA LEU A 355 5.11 6.68 21.71
C LEU A 355 6.57 6.28 21.50
N PHE A 356 7.46 6.55 22.46
CA PHE A 356 8.86 6.12 22.44
C PHE A 356 9.02 4.61 22.59
N THR A 357 8.04 3.92 23.18
CA THR A 357 8.04 2.46 23.36
C THR A 357 6.98 1.76 22.53
N ALA A 358 6.10 2.51 21.86
CA ALA A 358 5.03 1.96 21.05
C ALA A 358 5.54 1.25 19.78
N SER A 359 4.70 0.38 19.23
CA SER A 359 4.95 -0.37 17.99
C SER A 359 4.05 0.10 16.86
N GLY A 360 4.45 -0.17 15.61
CA GLY A 360 3.68 0.13 14.41
C GLY A 360 4.45 0.93 13.34
N PRO A 361 3.73 1.47 12.33
CA PRO A 361 4.27 2.31 11.27
C PRO A 361 5.11 3.45 11.84
N GLY A 362 6.29 3.66 11.25
CA GLY A 362 7.26 4.68 11.67
C GLY A 362 7.93 4.45 13.04
N MET A 363 7.59 3.37 13.76
CA MET A 363 8.12 3.09 15.10
C MET A 363 8.98 1.82 15.15
N THR A 364 8.41 0.70 14.71
CA THR A 364 9.05 -0.63 14.65
C THR A 364 9.08 -1.20 13.24
N ALA A 365 8.20 -0.69 12.36
CA ALA A 365 8.27 -0.94 10.93
C ALA A 365 9.54 -0.32 10.34
N LEU A 366 10.11 -0.99 9.35
CA LEU A 366 11.23 -0.46 8.59
C LEU A 366 10.70 0.34 7.38
N PRO A 367 11.33 1.48 7.05
CA PRO A 367 10.96 2.23 5.86
C PRO A 367 11.24 1.39 4.61
N VAL A 368 10.30 1.38 3.67
CA VAL A 368 10.49 0.72 2.37
C VAL A 368 10.85 1.78 1.35
N THR A 369 12.12 1.74 0.92
CA THR A 369 12.64 2.58 -0.16
C THR A 369 12.47 1.89 -1.51
N GLU A 370 12.62 2.64 -2.60
CA GLU A 370 12.68 2.07 -3.95
C GLU A 370 13.79 1.04 -4.09
N ALA A 371 14.98 1.33 -3.56
CA ALA A 371 16.12 0.40 -3.57
C ALA A 371 15.81 -0.91 -2.82
N LEU A 372 15.08 -0.86 -1.70
CA LEU A 372 14.67 -2.06 -0.98
C LEU A 372 13.62 -2.85 -1.76
N ALA A 373 12.62 -2.16 -2.32
CA ALA A 373 11.59 -2.81 -3.14
C ALA A 373 12.19 -3.49 -4.37
N GLU A 374 13.14 -2.83 -5.04
CA GLU A 374 13.93 -3.39 -6.13
C GLU A 374 14.77 -4.58 -5.68
N THR A 375 15.47 -4.49 -4.55
CA THR A 375 16.24 -5.62 -3.99
C THR A 375 15.37 -6.86 -3.77
N ILE A 376 14.18 -6.67 -3.20
CA ILE A 376 13.21 -7.76 -2.95
C ILE A 376 12.72 -8.36 -4.29
N ARG A 377 12.36 -7.51 -5.25
CA ARG A 377 11.86 -7.91 -6.57
C ARG A 377 12.93 -8.66 -7.37
N CYS A 378 14.17 -8.19 -7.35
CA CYS A 378 15.30 -8.83 -8.01
C CYS A 378 15.68 -10.14 -7.32
N GLY A 379 15.51 -10.25 -5.99
CA GLY A 379 15.80 -11.47 -5.24
C GLY A 379 14.73 -12.57 -5.37
N LEU A 380 13.48 -12.23 -5.69
CA LEU A 380 12.35 -13.17 -5.64
C LEU A 380 11.52 -13.12 -6.92
N ALA A 381 11.51 -14.22 -7.68
CA ALA A 381 10.64 -14.35 -8.84
C ALA A 381 9.16 -14.58 -8.48
N SER A 382 8.85 -15.13 -7.31
CA SER A 382 7.47 -15.33 -6.86
C SER A 382 6.84 -14.02 -6.34
N PRO A 383 5.78 -13.51 -6.99
CA PRO A 383 5.12 -12.29 -6.55
C PRO A 383 4.60 -12.37 -5.11
N VAL A 384 4.12 -13.55 -4.69
CA VAL A 384 3.59 -13.78 -3.35
C VAL A 384 4.70 -13.76 -2.29
N HIS A 385 5.90 -14.25 -2.62
CA HIS A 385 7.05 -14.20 -1.70
C HIS A 385 7.55 -12.77 -1.54
N ALA A 386 7.69 -12.02 -2.64
CA ALA A 386 8.05 -10.61 -2.64
C ALA A 386 7.04 -9.78 -1.83
N ALA A 387 5.74 -9.96 -2.08
CA ALA A 387 4.68 -9.27 -1.33
C ALA A 387 4.67 -9.62 0.15
N ALA A 388 4.90 -10.89 0.52
CA ALA A 388 4.97 -11.30 1.92
C ALA A 388 6.15 -10.65 2.64
N LEU A 389 7.33 -10.62 2.00
CA LEU A 389 8.53 -10.01 2.55
C LEU A 389 8.35 -8.50 2.73
N VAL A 390 7.95 -7.77 1.69
CA VAL A 390 7.78 -6.31 1.78
C VAL A 390 6.69 -5.94 2.81
N THR A 391 5.60 -6.70 2.88
CA THR A 391 4.55 -6.48 3.87
C THR A 391 5.07 -6.71 5.29
N ALA A 392 5.85 -7.76 5.53
CA ALA A 392 6.46 -7.98 6.84
C ALA A 392 7.36 -6.82 7.27
N VAL A 393 8.13 -6.24 6.32
CA VAL A 393 9.05 -5.13 6.56
C VAL A 393 8.32 -3.85 6.97
N PHE A 394 7.32 -3.39 6.19
CA PHE A 394 6.63 -2.12 6.48
C PHE A 394 5.54 -2.21 7.54
N THR A 395 5.03 -3.41 7.85
CA THR A 395 4.01 -3.59 8.90
C THR A 395 4.61 -4.01 10.24
N GLY A 396 5.74 -4.74 10.22
CA GLY A 396 6.26 -5.41 11.40
C GLY A 396 5.34 -6.51 11.95
N PHE A 397 4.40 -7.01 11.14
CA PHE A 397 3.43 -8.01 11.61
C PHE A 397 4.06 -9.38 11.78
N PRO A 398 3.69 -10.13 12.84
CA PRO A 398 4.10 -11.52 12.98
C PRO A 398 3.50 -12.38 11.85
N ALA A 399 4.22 -13.43 11.47
CA ALA A 399 3.84 -14.37 10.42
C ALA A 399 2.40 -14.89 10.54
N GLN A 400 1.94 -15.17 11.77
CA GLN A 400 0.58 -15.64 12.05
C GLN A 400 -0.53 -14.68 11.60
N TYR A 401 -0.26 -13.37 11.55
CA TYR A 401 -1.19 -12.37 11.06
C TYR A 401 -1.09 -12.24 9.53
N LEU A 402 0.13 -12.19 8.99
CA LEU A 402 0.36 -12.14 7.54
C LEU A 402 -0.30 -13.33 6.81
N LEU A 403 -0.30 -14.52 7.42
CA LEU A 403 -0.96 -15.73 6.90
C LEU A 403 -2.49 -15.60 6.73
N ARG A 404 -3.12 -14.61 7.36
CA ARG A 404 -4.58 -14.44 7.40
C ARG A 404 -5.08 -13.26 6.59
N ILE A 405 -4.19 -12.44 6.03
CA ILE A 405 -4.57 -11.28 5.21
C ILE A 405 -5.24 -11.80 3.93
N PRO A 406 -6.56 -11.60 3.73
CA PRO A 406 -7.22 -12.05 2.51
C PRO A 406 -6.85 -11.16 1.33
N ILE A 407 -7.00 -11.66 0.09
CA ILE A 407 -6.78 -10.86 -1.13
C ILE A 407 -7.69 -9.62 -1.14
N SER A 408 -8.94 -9.77 -0.68
CA SER A 408 -9.94 -8.71 -0.55
C SER A 408 -9.58 -7.61 0.46
N ALA A 409 -8.59 -7.84 1.34
CA ALA A 409 -8.12 -6.77 2.24
C ALA A 409 -7.30 -5.70 1.50
N LEU A 410 -6.75 -6.00 0.33
CA LEU A 410 -5.95 -5.06 -0.45
C LEU A 410 -6.85 -4.21 -1.36
N SER A 411 -6.78 -2.89 -1.21
CA SER A 411 -7.50 -1.93 -2.05
C SER A 411 -7.17 -2.11 -3.54
N ALA A 412 -8.06 -1.65 -4.43
CA ALA A 412 -7.88 -1.77 -5.89
C ALA A 412 -6.55 -1.17 -6.37
N ASP A 413 -6.16 -0.02 -5.84
CA ASP A 413 -4.89 0.65 -6.10
C ASP A 413 -3.70 0.09 -5.30
N ALA A 414 -3.93 -0.88 -4.41
CA ALA A 414 -2.96 -1.44 -3.47
C ALA A 414 -2.32 -0.42 -2.52
N ALA A 415 -2.95 0.74 -2.30
CA ALA A 415 -2.48 1.74 -1.34
C ALA A 415 -2.85 1.39 0.11
N VAL A 416 -3.82 0.52 0.34
CA VAL A 416 -4.38 0.25 1.65
C VAL A 416 -4.62 -1.24 1.89
N LEU A 417 -4.29 -1.69 3.10
CA LEU A 417 -4.69 -3.00 3.66
C LEU A 417 -5.74 -2.79 4.76
N ALA A 418 -7.00 -3.17 4.47
CA ALA A 418 -8.11 -3.15 5.41
C ALA A 418 -8.26 -4.53 6.06
N LEU A 419 -7.87 -4.63 7.33
CA LEU A 419 -7.74 -5.91 8.03
C LEU A 419 -8.85 -6.09 9.07
N ARG A 420 -9.33 -7.33 9.16
CA ARG A 420 -10.30 -7.76 10.18
C ARG A 420 -9.60 -8.70 11.14
N THR A 421 -9.46 -8.33 12.42
CA THR A 421 -9.12 -9.32 13.44
C THR A 421 -10.38 -10.08 13.82
N GLN A 422 -10.40 -11.38 13.55
CA GLN A 422 -11.29 -12.27 14.29
C GLN A 422 -10.64 -12.61 15.63
N PRO A 423 -11.35 -12.44 16.77
CA PRO A 423 -10.83 -12.82 18.06
C PRO A 423 -10.45 -14.31 18.07
N ARG A 424 -9.34 -14.65 18.74
CA ARG A 424 -8.98 -16.06 18.99
C ARG A 424 -10.06 -16.69 19.88
N GLY A 425 -10.50 -17.90 19.50
CA GLY A 425 -11.47 -18.69 20.26
C GLY A 425 -11.13 -18.76 21.76
N GLY A 426 -12.06 -18.29 22.56
CA GLY A 426 -12.07 -18.22 24.02
C GLY A 426 -13.31 -17.41 24.43
N ALA A 427 -13.97 -17.77 25.53
CA ALA A 427 -15.34 -17.35 25.90
C ALA A 427 -15.58 -15.84 26.14
N ILE A 428 -14.69 -14.96 25.69
CA ILE A 428 -14.82 -13.50 25.73
C ILE A 428 -14.53 -12.98 24.32
N ALA A 429 -15.44 -13.25 23.40
CA ALA A 429 -15.42 -12.69 22.05
C ALA A 429 -15.99 -11.27 22.10
N THR A 430 -15.15 -10.27 22.33
CA THR A 430 -15.56 -8.87 22.23
C THR A 430 -14.80 -8.16 21.12
N MET A 431 -15.50 -8.04 19.99
CA MET A 431 -15.31 -7.17 18.83
C MET A 431 -14.32 -7.61 17.74
N ASN A 432 -14.87 -7.82 16.54
CA ASN A 432 -14.12 -7.74 15.28
C ASN A 432 -13.56 -6.31 15.15
N ARG A 433 -12.26 -6.13 15.34
CA ARG A 433 -11.64 -4.82 15.10
C ARG A 433 -11.21 -4.75 13.64
N HIS A 434 -11.75 -3.76 12.94
CA HIS A 434 -11.24 -3.35 11.64
C HIS A 434 -10.10 -2.37 11.90
N PHE A 435 -8.98 -2.57 11.23
CA PHE A 435 -7.92 -1.58 11.23
C PHE A 435 -7.28 -1.48 9.86
N VAL A 436 -6.75 -0.30 9.58
CA VAL A 436 -6.26 0.08 8.27
C VAL A 436 -4.75 0.32 8.35
N VAL A 437 -4.04 -0.22 7.36
CA VAL A 437 -2.60 0.00 7.21
C VAL A 437 -2.35 0.58 5.83
N GLY A 438 -1.65 1.72 5.77
CA GLY A 438 -1.16 2.27 4.51
C GLY A 438 -0.05 1.39 3.93
N VAL A 439 -0.02 1.28 2.61
CA VAL A 439 1.02 0.56 1.85
C VAL A 439 1.98 1.59 1.24
N PRO A 440 3.30 1.52 1.54
CA PRO A 440 4.28 2.43 0.98
C PRO A 440 4.27 2.32 -0.55
N GLU A 441 4.41 3.44 -1.26
CA GLU A 441 4.38 3.46 -2.72
C GLU A 441 5.33 2.44 -3.37
N PRO A 442 6.60 2.30 -2.93
CA PRO A 442 7.51 1.30 -3.51
C PRO A 442 7.04 -0.16 -3.31
N ALA A 443 6.21 -0.43 -2.30
CA ALA A 443 5.70 -1.77 -2.01
C ALA A 443 4.45 -2.16 -2.84
N ARG A 444 3.78 -1.19 -3.46
CA ARG A 444 2.47 -1.40 -4.12
C ARG A 444 2.58 -2.35 -5.31
N SER A 445 3.65 -2.25 -6.10
CA SER A 445 3.87 -3.11 -7.27
C SER A 445 3.92 -4.59 -6.89
N ALA A 446 4.67 -4.95 -5.84
CA ALA A 446 4.76 -6.32 -5.34
C ALA A 446 3.41 -6.86 -4.87
N LEU A 447 2.63 -6.06 -4.14
CA LEU A 447 1.29 -6.45 -3.67
C LEU A 447 0.29 -6.61 -4.82
N ARG A 448 0.32 -5.72 -5.81
CA ARG A 448 -0.47 -5.86 -7.05
C ARG A 448 -0.08 -7.14 -7.79
N ALA A 449 1.21 -7.46 -7.85
CA ALA A 449 1.72 -8.64 -8.55
C ALA A 449 1.27 -9.92 -7.86
N ALA A 450 1.32 -9.97 -6.52
CA ALA A 450 0.78 -11.09 -5.75
C ALA A 450 -0.72 -11.29 -5.98
N ARG A 451 -1.52 -10.21 -5.95
CA ARG A 451 -2.95 -10.29 -6.24
C ARG A 451 -3.20 -10.81 -7.65
N ARG A 452 -2.52 -10.26 -8.67
CA ARG A 452 -2.66 -10.68 -10.07
C ARG A 452 -2.26 -12.14 -10.26
N PHE A 453 -1.15 -12.57 -9.67
CA PHE A 453 -0.69 -13.95 -9.69
C PHE A 453 -1.74 -14.91 -9.13
N LEU A 454 -2.35 -14.58 -7.99
CA LEU A 454 -3.38 -15.41 -7.37
C LEU A 454 -4.69 -15.43 -8.17
N GLN A 455 -5.07 -14.31 -8.78
CA GLN A 455 -6.22 -14.21 -9.70
C GLN A 455 -6.03 -15.11 -10.93
N LEU A 456 -4.83 -15.08 -11.55
CA LEU A 456 -4.50 -15.95 -12.68
C LEU A 456 -4.54 -17.44 -12.31
N ARG A 457 -4.39 -17.78 -11.03
CA ARG A 457 -4.56 -19.14 -10.48
C ARG A 457 -6.00 -19.50 -10.13
N GLY A 458 -6.96 -18.60 -10.33
CA GLY A 458 -8.36 -18.79 -9.92
C GLY A 458 -8.57 -18.77 -8.41
N THR A 459 -7.68 -18.11 -7.66
CA THR A 459 -7.80 -18.00 -6.21
C THR A 459 -8.92 -17.02 -5.86
N GLN A 460 -9.81 -17.43 -4.96
CA GLN A 460 -10.94 -16.61 -4.52
C GLN A 460 -10.48 -15.43 -3.63
N PRO A 461 -11.18 -14.27 -3.63
CA PRO A 461 -10.76 -13.07 -2.90
C PRO A 461 -10.71 -13.20 -1.37
N ASP A 462 -11.43 -14.16 -0.79
CA ASP A 462 -11.45 -14.47 0.65
C ASP A 462 -10.20 -15.24 1.10
N ARG A 463 -9.44 -15.80 0.16
CA ARG A 463 -8.25 -16.58 0.46
C ARG A 463 -7.06 -15.70 0.83
N PRO A 464 -6.11 -16.24 1.62
CA PRO A 464 -4.94 -15.49 2.03
C PRO A 464 -4.05 -15.02 0.87
N LEU A 465 -3.77 -13.71 0.82
CA LEU A 465 -2.89 -13.05 -0.14
C LEU A 465 -1.42 -13.50 0.00
N LEU A 466 -0.95 -13.65 1.24
CA LEU A 466 0.48 -13.80 1.53
C LEU A 466 0.88 -15.22 1.95
N ALA A 467 -0.08 -16.14 2.12
CA ALA A 467 0.20 -17.41 2.80
C ALA A 467 1.24 -18.28 2.10
N GLY A 468 1.30 -18.22 0.77
CA GLY A 468 2.31 -18.93 -0.02
C GLY A 468 3.74 -18.51 0.30
N GLY A 469 3.97 -17.22 0.56
CA GLY A 469 5.27 -16.61 0.83
C GLY A 469 5.63 -16.52 2.31
N VAL A 470 4.65 -16.59 3.21
CA VAL A 470 4.93 -16.67 4.65
C VAL A 470 5.34 -18.10 5.05
N GLY A 471 4.59 -19.09 4.57
CA GLY A 471 4.79 -20.49 4.94
C GLY A 471 4.40 -20.82 6.39
N VAL A 472 4.39 -22.11 6.71
CA VAL A 472 4.11 -22.59 8.07
C VAL A 472 5.18 -22.03 9.02
N GLY A 473 4.76 -21.45 10.15
CA GLY A 473 5.68 -20.89 11.14
C GLY A 473 6.51 -19.68 10.67
N GLY A 474 6.26 -19.14 9.47
CA GLY A 474 7.06 -18.04 8.90
C GLY A 474 8.38 -18.49 8.27
N HIS A 475 8.63 -19.79 8.09
CA HIS A 475 9.92 -20.28 7.59
C HIS A 475 10.25 -19.80 6.17
N ILE A 476 9.25 -19.68 5.28
CA ILE A 476 9.46 -19.20 3.90
C ILE A 476 9.78 -17.71 3.92
N LEU A 477 9.11 -16.93 4.77
CA LEU A 477 9.38 -15.51 4.96
C LEU A 477 10.82 -15.28 5.42
N THR A 478 11.28 -16.01 6.43
CA THR A 478 12.65 -15.91 6.93
C THR A 478 13.68 -16.32 5.87
N ALA A 479 13.42 -17.40 5.12
CA ALA A 479 14.30 -17.82 4.03
C ALA A 479 14.38 -16.77 2.90
N SER A 480 13.24 -16.17 2.54
CA SER A 480 13.17 -15.12 1.52
C SER A 480 13.90 -13.84 1.98
N ALA A 481 13.76 -13.49 3.27
CA ALA A 481 14.49 -12.37 3.87
C ALA A 481 16.01 -12.57 3.80
N LEU A 482 16.48 -13.78 4.14
CA LEU A 482 17.91 -14.14 4.04
C LEU A 482 18.42 -14.10 2.59
N GLU A 483 17.63 -14.59 1.63
CA GLU A 483 17.98 -14.57 0.20
C GLU A 483 18.12 -13.15 -0.35
N CYS A 484 17.25 -12.23 0.08
CA CYS A 484 17.32 -10.82 -0.30
C CYS A 484 18.29 -9.99 0.56
N GLY A 485 18.90 -10.55 1.62
CA GLY A 485 19.70 -9.80 2.57
C GLY A 485 18.92 -8.74 3.37
N VAL A 486 17.60 -8.93 3.53
CA VAL A 486 16.70 -7.97 4.19
C VAL A 486 16.48 -8.35 5.65
N GLY A 487 16.70 -7.40 6.55
CA GLY A 487 16.39 -7.56 7.97
C GLY A 487 14.88 -7.52 8.21
N LEU A 488 14.36 -8.47 8.98
CA LEU A 488 12.99 -8.40 9.52
C LEU A 488 13.04 -7.70 10.89
N GLY A 489 12.19 -6.68 11.07
CA GLY A 489 12.02 -6.02 12.37
C GLY A 489 11.47 -6.97 13.44
N GLN A 490 11.54 -6.56 14.71
CA GLN A 490 10.92 -7.34 15.78
C GLN A 490 9.38 -7.33 15.61
N PRO A 491 8.74 -8.52 15.52
CA PRO A 491 7.32 -8.58 15.28
C PRO A 491 6.55 -8.06 16.50
N ALA A 492 5.60 -7.16 16.27
CA ALA A 492 4.72 -6.63 17.31
C ALA A 492 3.28 -7.11 17.11
N SER A 493 2.53 -7.26 18.22
CA SER A 493 1.11 -7.56 18.10
C SER A 493 0.39 -6.41 17.40
N VAL A 494 -0.42 -6.73 16.39
CA VAL A 494 -1.11 -5.71 15.60
C VAL A 494 -2.05 -4.87 16.46
N GLU A 495 -2.69 -5.50 17.45
CA GLU A 495 -3.58 -4.84 18.41
C GLU A 495 -2.85 -3.86 19.35
N THR A 496 -1.52 -3.97 19.44
CA THR A 496 -0.68 -3.06 20.23
C THR A 496 -0.13 -1.89 19.43
N ASN A 497 -0.36 -1.87 18.11
CA ASN A 497 0.12 -0.79 17.28
C ASN A 497 -0.53 0.55 17.64
N TRP A 498 0.28 1.60 17.64
CA TRP A 498 -0.15 2.88 18.19
C TRP A 498 -1.31 3.51 17.40
N HIS A 499 -1.22 3.48 16.07
CA HIS A 499 -2.24 4.05 15.17
C HIS A 499 -3.58 3.33 15.29
N VAL A 500 -3.59 2.00 15.47
CA VAL A 500 -4.82 1.20 15.65
C VAL A 500 -5.60 1.62 16.90
N LYS A 501 -4.92 2.18 17.90
CA LYS A 501 -5.53 2.69 19.13
C LYS A 501 -5.85 4.19 19.09
N ALA A 502 -5.48 4.88 18.02
CA ALA A 502 -5.75 6.31 17.89
C ALA A 502 -7.25 6.55 17.66
N GLN A 503 -7.76 7.65 18.24
CA GLN A 503 -9.15 8.06 18.13
C GLN A 503 -9.24 9.57 17.88
N GLY A 504 -10.29 10.01 17.21
CA GLY A 504 -10.58 11.44 17.04
C GLY A 504 -11.73 11.86 17.95
N TRP A 505 -11.63 13.07 18.50
CA TRP A 505 -12.65 13.70 19.32
C TRP A 505 -12.86 15.14 18.87
N TRP A 506 -14.07 15.50 18.47
CA TRP A 506 -14.45 16.90 18.34
C TRP A 506 -14.48 17.52 19.73
N VAL A 507 -13.69 18.57 19.95
CA VAL A 507 -13.51 19.26 21.23
C VAL A 507 -13.74 20.77 21.14
N GLY A 508 -13.92 21.30 19.94
CA GLY A 508 -14.10 22.73 19.71
C GLY A 508 -14.61 23.03 18.30
N PRO A 509 -15.01 24.28 18.04
CA PRO A 509 -15.23 24.75 16.68
C PRO A 509 -13.91 24.85 15.92
N ASN A 510 -13.99 24.90 14.59
CA ASN A 510 -12.85 25.20 13.74
C ASN A 510 -12.25 26.58 14.09
N LEU A 511 -10.96 26.62 14.36
CA LEU A 511 -10.18 27.82 14.70
C LEU A 511 -9.54 28.46 13.47
N HIS A 512 -9.52 27.78 12.31
CA HIS A 512 -9.18 28.40 11.03
C HIS A 512 -10.32 29.28 10.55
N ARG A 513 -10.00 30.50 10.12
CA ARG A 513 -10.90 31.27 9.27
C ARG A 513 -10.74 30.75 7.84
N ASP A 514 -11.79 30.76 7.04
CA ASP A 514 -11.73 30.37 5.61
C ASP A 514 -10.66 31.17 4.82
N SER A 515 -10.29 32.35 5.31
CA SER A 515 -9.21 33.19 4.77
C SER A 515 -7.79 32.72 5.07
N ASP A 516 -7.60 31.80 6.00
CA ASP A 516 -6.28 31.38 6.49
C ASP A 516 -5.65 30.26 5.64
N TRP A 517 -6.41 29.69 4.69
CA TRP A 517 -5.97 28.63 3.77
C TRP A 517 -6.32 28.98 2.33
N THR A 518 -5.45 29.72 1.63
CA THR A 518 -5.48 29.78 0.16
C THR A 518 -4.53 28.73 -0.40
N ALA A 519 -5.01 27.49 -0.50
CA ALA A 519 -4.32 26.50 -1.31
C ALA A 519 -4.62 26.82 -2.79
N THR A 520 -3.61 27.21 -3.57
CA THR A 520 -3.75 27.31 -5.03
C THR A 520 -3.06 26.12 -5.67
N THR A 521 -3.77 25.36 -6.51
CA THR A 521 -3.14 24.32 -7.36
C THR A 521 -2.49 24.96 -8.57
N ASP A 522 -1.29 24.47 -8.93
CA ASP A 522 -0.69 24.71 -10.25
C ASP A 522 -1.45 23.91 -11.33
N ALA A 523 -1.13 24.18 -12.61
CA ALA A 523 -1.75 23.49 -13.75
C ALA A 523 -1.48 21.98 -13.80
N ALA A 524 -0.60 21.45 -12.94
CA ALA A 524 -0.31 20.03 -12.78
C ALA A 524 -0.97 19.43 -11.51
N GLY A 525 -1.84 20.17 -10.82
CA GLY A 525 -2.50 19.73 -9.59
C GLY A 525 -1.60 19.73 -8.35
N ARG A 526 -0.42 20.38 -8.40
CA ARG A 526 0.46 20.55 -7.24
C ARG A 526 0.11 21.83 -6.50
N TRP A 527 -0.08 21.72 -5.20
CA TRP A 527 -0.47 22.85 -4.35
C TRP A 527 0.71 23.78 -4.07
N LEU A 528 0.56 25.05 -4.45
CA LEU A 528 1.40 26.17 -4.02
C LEU A 528 0.82 26.74 -2.73
N VAL A 529 1.57 26.65 -1.63
CA VAL A 529 1.26 27.32 -0.38
C VAL A 529 1.82 28.74 -0.48
N GLN A 530 0.94 29.75 -0.49
CA GLN A 530 1.38 31.12 -0.18
C GLN A 530 1.47 31.24 1.34
N SER A 531 2.69 31.52 1.80
CA SER A 531 3.04 31.79 3.20
C SER A 531 2.45 33.09 3.72
#